data_AF-A0A645JK72-F1
#
_entry.id   AF-A0A645JK72-F1
#
_cell.length_a   1.000
_cell.length_b   1.000
_cell.length_c   1.000
_cell.angle_alpha   90.00
_cell.angle_beta   90.00
_cell.angle_gamma   90.00
#
_symmetry.space_group_name_H-M   'P 1'
#
loop_
_entity.id
_entity.type
_entity.pdbx_description
1 polymer ?
#
loop_
_entity_poly.entity_id
_entity_poly.type
_entity_poly.pdbx_seq_one_letter_code
_entity_poly.pdbx_strand_id
1 'polypeptide(L)'
;MVVLSFLKLRKMHPEWERPYRAKAGTLLGIIGVLFTLYVIYVSMTAMNTGAWVVLALYIALAIPFWAYAKSKQSSDPENWTPVVISPDNQK
;
A
#
# COMPACT_ATOMS: atom_id res chain seq x y z
N MET A 1 2.83 1.27 4.78
CA MET A 1 2.20 2.35 5.58
C MET A 1 2.28 3.68 4.84
N VAL A 2 1.14 4.31 4.55
CA VAL A 2 1.07 5.57 3.78
C VAL A 2 1.82 6.71 4.47
N VAL A 3 1.76 6.78 5.80
CA VAL A 3 2.41 7.85 6.59
C VAL A 3 3.95 7.84 6.45
N LEU A 4 4.56 6.64 6.32
CA LEU A 4 5.99 6.52 6.03
C LEU A 4 6.32 7.04 4.63
N SER A 5 5.51 6.71 3.62
CA SER A 5 5.67 7.22 2.27
C SER A 5 5.56 8.74 2.23
N PHE A 6 4.62 9.32 2.98
CA PHE A 6 4.48 10.77 3.13
C PHE A 6 5.75 11.42 3.71
N LEU A 7 6.30 10.90 4.82
CA LEU A 7 7.54 11.42 5.40
C LEU A 7 8.75 11.22 4.47
N LYS A 8 8.80 10.09 3.75
CA LYS A 8 9.86 9.78 2.78
C LYS A 8 9.82 10.74 1.59
N LEU A 9 8.65 10.96 0.98
CA LEU A 9 8.48 11.94 -0.10
C LEU A 9 8.92 13.34 0.33
N ARG A 10 8.62 13.71 1.58
CA ARG A 10 9.00 15.03 2.10
C ARG A 10 10.50 15.28 2.09
N LYS A 11 11.30 14.23 2.28
CA LYS A 11 12.76 14.27 2.29
C LYS A 11 13.37 14.07 0.91
N MET A 12 12.83 13.16 0.11
CA MET A 12 13.41 12.79 -1.20
C MET A 12 13.06 13.79 -2.31
N HIS A 13 11.83 14.31 -2.30
CA HIS A 13 11.35 15.25 -3.30
C HIS A 13 10.80 16.52 -2.63
N PRO A 14 11.67 17.35 -2.02
CA PRO A 14 11.27 18.63 -1.45
C PRO A 14 10.81 19.65 -2.50
N GLU A 15 11.27 19.52 -3.75
CA GLU A 15 11.01 20.41 -4.89
C GLU A 15 9.58 20.32 -5.43
N TRP A 16 8.88 19.21 -5.19
CA TRP A 16 7.51 19.05 -5.69
C TRP A 16 6.55 20.04 -5.05
N GLU A 17 5.78 20.72 -5.89
CA GLU A 17 4.67 21.55 -5.44
C GLU A 17 3.65 20.66 -4.72
N ARG A 18 3.27 21.06 -3.50
CA ARG A 18 2.32 20.32 -2.68
C ARG A 18 1.05 21.15 -2.59
N PRO A 19 -0.01 20.80 -3.36
CA PRO A 19 -1.29 21.53 -3.34
C PRO A 19 -1.88 21.64 -1.94
N TYR A 20 -1.59 20.66 -1.08
CA TYR A 20 -1.93 20.68 0.33
C TYR A 20 -0.71 20.39 1.22
N ARG A 21 -0.56 21.17 2.30
CA ARG A 21 0.49 20.98 3.32
C ARG A 21 -0.14 20.86 4.70
N ALA A 22 -0.01 19.68 5.30
CA ALA A 22 -0.39 19.48 6.69
C ALA A 22 0.44 20.39 7.62
N LYS A 23 -0.25 21.15 8.48
CA LYS A 23 0.35 21.93 9.56
C LYS A 23 1.14 20.99 10.48
N ALA A 24 2.36 21.36 10.85
CA ALA A 24 3.27 20.49 11.61
C ALA A 24 3.40 19.07 11.04
N GLY A 25 3.38 18.91 9.71
CA GLY A 25 3.21 17.58 9.11
C GLY A 25 4.29 16.54 9.48
N THR A 26 5.50 16.95 9.87
CA THR A 26 6.51 15.99 10.37
C THR A 26 6.08 15.38 11.71
N LEU A 27 5.58 16.21 12.63
CA LEU A 27 5.04 15.76 13.92
C LEU A 27 3.83 14.84 13.72
N LEU A 28 2.88 15.26 12.89
CA LEU A 28 1.71 14.43 12.54
C LEU A 28 2.12 13.10 11.90
N GLY A 29 3.15 13.12 11.06
CA GLY A 29 3.69 11.90 10.46
C GLY A 29 4.30 10.95 11.50
N ILE A 30 5.06 11.46 12.47
CA ILE A 30 5.63 10.64 13.54
C ILE A 30 4.51 10.03 14.40
N ILE A 31 3.53 10.84 14.82
CA ILE A 31 2.37 10.36 15.58
C ILE A 31 1.62 9.29 14.79
N GLY A 32 1.37 9.51 13.50
CA GLY A 32 0.69 8.55 12.64
C GLY A 32 1.45 7.22 12.51
N VAL A 33 2.78 7.26 12.43
CA VAL A 33 3.61 6.04 12.43
C VAL A 33 3.48 5.29 13.75
N LEU A 34 3.66 5.98 14.88
CA LEU A 34 3.56 5.37 16.21
C LEU A 34 2.19 4.76 16.46
N PHE A 35 1.12 5.49 16.11
CA PHE A 35 -0.25 5.02 16.25
C PHE A 35 -0.52 3.78 15.38
N THR A 36 -0.07 3.79 14.13
CA THR A 36 -0.27 2.63 13.23
C THR A 36 0.50 1.40 13.72
N LEU A 37 1.73 1.58 14.22
CA LEU A 37 2.51 0.49 14.82
C LEU A 37 1.82 -0.08 16.06
N TYR A 38 1.26 0.79 16.91
CA TYR A 38 0.48 0.36 18.07
C TYR A 38 -0.76 -0.45 17.66
N VAL A 39 -1.52 0.01 16.68
CA VAL A 39 -2.69 -0.71 16.17
C VAL A 39 -2.30 -2.08 15.60
N ILE A 40 -1.19 -2.16 14.85
CA ILE A 40 -0.67 -3.44 14.35
C ILE A 40 -0.31 -4.36 15.51
N TYR A 41 0.42 -3.85 16.51
CA TYR A 41 0.81 -4.63 17.68
C TYR A 41 -0.40 -5.19 18.43
N VAL A 42 -1.37 -4.34 18.77
CA VAL A 42 -2.60 -4.76 19.47
C VAL A 42 -3.37 -5.80 18.63
N SER A 43 -3.52 -5.55 17.33
CA SER A 43 -4.18 -6.49 16.40
C SER A 43 -3.48 -7.84 16.40
N MET A 44 -2.15 -7.86 16.31
CA MET A 44 -1.36 -9.10 16.32
C MET A 44 -1.53 -9.87 17.63
N THR A 45 -1.55 -9.18 18.77
CA THR A 45 -1.75 -9.82 20.09
C THR A 45 -3.17 -10.34 20.29
N ALA A 46 -4.16 -9.77 19.59
CA ALA A 46 -5.55 -10.21 19.65
C ALA A 46 -5.85 -11.39 18.71
N MET A 47 -4.99 -11.68 17.74
CA MET A 47 -5.22 -12.74 16.76
C MET A 47 -4.97 -14.13 17.33
N ASN A 48 -5.97 -15.02 17.15
CA ASN A 48 -5.82 -16.44 17.47
C ASN A 48 -5.07 -17.21 16.35
N THR A 49 -4.69 -18.46 16.65
CA THR A 49 -3.92 -19.30 15.72
C THR A 49 -4.61 -19.49 14.36
N GLY A 50 -5.95 -19.63 14.35
CA GLY A 50 -6.71 -19.78 13.10
C GLY A 50 -6.61 -18.55 12.19
N ALA A 51 -6.71 -17.35 12.76
CA ALA A 51 -6.57 -16.10 12.02
C ALA A 51 -5.17 -15.95 11.40
N TRP A 52 -4.13 -16.38 12.11
CA TRP A 52 -2.75 -16.40 11.59
C TRP A 52 -2.57 -17.36 10.41
N VAL A 53 -3.15 -18.55 10.49
CA VAL A 53 -3.11 -19.53 9.39
C VAL A 53 -3.81 -18.99 8.14
N VAL A 54 -5.00 -18.40 8.32
CA VAL A 54 -5.75 -17.80 7.21
C VAL A 54 -4.97 -16.66 6.58
N LEU A 55 -4.38 -15.75 7.38
CA LEU A 55 -3.54 -14.67 6.87
C LEU A 55 -2.36 -15.19 6.04
N ALA A 56 -1.67 -16.22 6.54
CA ALA A 56 -0.55 -16.84 5.82
C ALA A 56 -1.00 -17.44 4.48
N LEU A 57 -2.15 -18.12 4.46
CA LEU A 57 -2.72 -18.69 3.23
C LEU A 57 -3.04 -17.60 2.21
N TYR A 58 -3.67 -16.49 2.62
CA TYR A 58 -3.95 -15.36 1.73
C TYR A 58 -2.68 -14.78 1.12
N ILE A 59 -1.61 -14.59 1.91
CA ILE A 59 -0.33 -14.10 1.41
C ILE A 59 0.29 -15.11 0.44
N ALA A 60 0.28 -16.40 0.79
CA ALA A 60 0.83 -17.48 -0.02
C ALA A 60 0.12 -17.62 -1.37
N LEU A 61 -1.18 -17.34 -1.44
CA LEU A 61 -1.94 -17.30 -2.69
C LEU A 61 -1.71 -15.99 -3.46
N ALA A 62 -1.66 -14.85 -2.78
CA ALA A 62 -1.49 -13.55 -3.44
C ALA A 62 -0.17 -13.44 -4.22
N ILE A 63 0.93 -13.98 -3.68
CA ILE A 63 2.26 -13.94 -4.31
C ILE A 63 2.29 -14.57 -5.71
N PRO A 64 1.86 -15.84 -5.93
CA PRO A 64 1.87 -16.46 -7.24
C PRO A 64 0.92 -15.78 -8.23
N PHE A 65 -0.26 -15.31 -7.79
CA PHE A 65 -1.16 -14.54 -8.66
C PHE A 65 -0.50 -13.24 -9.14
N TRP A 66 0.12 -12.50 -8.21
CA TRP A 66 0.84 -11.28 -8.55
C TRP A 66 2.03 -11.54 -9.47
N ALA A 67 2.84 -12.56 -9.17
CA ALA A 67 4.01 -12.92 -9.97
C ALA A 67 3.61 -13.35 -11.38
N TYR A 68 2.55 -14.15 -11.52
CA TYR A 68 2.00 -14.55 -12.82
C TYR A 68 1.52 -13.35 -13.63
N ALA A 69 0.69 -12.48 -13.03
CA ALA A 69 0.17 -11.29 -13.70
C ALA A 69 1.31 -10.37 -14.14
N LYS A 70 2.32 -10.16 -13.28
CA LYS A 70 3.48 -9.34 -13.61
C LYS A 70 4.34 -9.95 -14.73
N SER A 71 4.52 -11.26 -14.74
CA SER A 71 5.21 -11.96 -15.83
C SER A 71 4.45 -11.79 -17.15
N LYS A 72 3.12 -11.94 -17.14
CA LYS A 72 2.29 -11.76 -18.33
C LYS A 72 2.29 -10.31 -18.86
N GLN A 73 2.21 -9.32 -17.97
CA GLN A 73 2.37 -7.91 -18.35
C GLN A 73 3.71 -7.61 -19.02
N SER A 74 4.78 -8.34 -18.64
CA SER A 74 6.11 -8.16 -19.26
C SER A 74 6.28 -8.94 -20.57
N SER A 75 5.60 -10.06 -20.76
CA SER A 75 5.74 -10.92 -21.94
C SER A 75 4.73 -10.63 -23.05
N ASP A 76 3.54 -10.15 -22.70
CA ASP A 76 2.46 -9.83 -23.65
C ASP A 76 1.76 -8.53 -23.24
N PRO A 77 2.39 -7.36 -23.49
CA PRO A 77 1.86 -6.07 -23.04
C PRO A 77 0.58 -5.66 -23.77
N GLU A 78 0.36 -6.16 -24.98
CA GLU A 78 -0.76 -5.79 -25.83
C GLU A 78 -2.07 -6.38 -25.32
N ASN A 79 -2.09 -7.68 -25.00
CA ASN A 79 -3.28 -8.35 -24.45
C ASN A 79 -3.47 -8.17 -22.94
N TRP A 80 -2.45 -7.69 -22.22
CA TRP A 80 -2.48 -7.47 -20.76
C TRP A 80 -2.42 -5.99 -20.36
N THR A 81 -2.84 -5.09 -21.27
CA THR A 81 -2.97 -3.67 -20.93
C THR A 81 -3.97 -3.51 -19.77
N PRO A 82 -3.60 -2.78 -18.70
CA PRO A 82 -4.51 -2.56 -17.59
C PRO A 82 -5.72 -1.75 -18.08
N VAL A 83 -6.92 -2.31 -17.92
CA VAL A 83 -8.15 -1.56 -18.19
C VAL A 83 -8.31 -0.50 -17.12
N VAL A 84 -8.01 0.74 -17.48
CA VAL A 84 -8.18 1.90 -16.60
C VAL A 84 -9.64 2.29 -16.63
N ILE A 85 -10.39 1.96 -15.59
CA ILE A 85 -11.79 2.39 -15.42
C ILE A 85 -11.78 3.89 -15.04
N SER A 86 -11.94 4.75 -16.04
CA SER A 86 -12.24 6.17 -15.96
C SER A 86 -13.75 6.42 -16.20
N PRO A 87 -14.28 7.60 -15.83
CA PRO A 87 -15.66 7.97 -16.15
C PRO A 87 -15.99 7.88 -17.65
N ASP A 88 -14.98 7.98 -18.52
CA ASP A 88 -15.13 7.97 -19.97
C ASP A 88 -15.30 6.55 -20.56
N ASN A 89 -14.98 5.51 -19.79
CA ASN A 89 -14.97 4.11 -20.25
C ASN A 89 -15.64 3.14 -19.27
N GLN A 90 -16.46 3.66 -18.35
CA GLN A 90 -17.54 2.91 -17.71
C GLN A 90 -18.71 2.76 -18.71
N LYS A 91 -19.00 1.52 -19.13
CA LYS A 91 -20.28 1.19 -19.77
C LYS A 91 -21.35 0.95 -18.72
#